data_AF-A4C1J6-F1
#
_entry.id   AF-A4C1J6-F1
#
_cell.length_a   1.000
_cell.length_b   1.000
_cell.length_c   1.000
_cell.angle_alpha   90.00
_cell.angle_beta   90.00
_cell.angle_gamma   90.00
#
_symmetry.space_group_name_H-M   'P 1'
#
loop_
_entity.id
_entity.type
_entity.pdbx_description
1 polymer ?
#
loop_
_entity_poly.entity_id
_entity_poly.type
_entity_poly.pdbx_seq_one_letter_code
_entity_poly.pdbx_strand_id
1 'polypeptide(L)'
;MVHKNSISDSILVSDYINGREASLSLLINKHQQRLFSFIYSKIKDKDLTEDIFQDTFIKVIRTLKKGKYNEEGKFLPWVMRIAHNLVIDHFRKNKRMPSFKNTNEFNIFSVLHDGTLNAESQLIQEQIYEDIRGLINELPEEQKEVLMMRMYKDMSFKEISENTGVSINTALGRMRYALINMRKLIEKHNIILVH
;
A
#
# COMPACT_ATOMS: atom_id res chain seq x y z
N MET A 1 -15.88 -2.43 26.78
CA MET A 1 -15.10 -1.20 27.10
C MET A 1 -13.65 -1.51 26.75
N VAL A 2 -13.03 -0.98 25.70
CA VAL A 2 -12.73 0.43 25.44
C VAL A 2 -12.67 0.64 23.92
N HIS A 3 -13.54 1.49 23.36
CA HIS A 3 -13.31 2.06 22.03
C HIS A 3 -12.09 2.96 22.14
N LYS A 4 -10.95 2.50 21.65
CA LYS A 4 -9.74 3.32 21.56
C LYS A 4 -10.02 4.39 20.50
N ASN A 5 -10.38 5.60 20.94
CA ASN A 5 -10.44 6.80 20.10
C ASN A 5 -9.05 7.02 19.46
N SER A 6 -8.77 6.33 18.36
CA SER A 6 -7.55 6.56 17.58
C SER A 6 -7.71 7.91 16.91
N ILE A 7 -6.92 8.89 17.36
CA ILE A 7 -6.78 10.19 16.70
C ILE A 7 -6.51 9.96 15.20
N SER A 8 -7.20 10.71 14.34
CA SER A 8 -7.04 10.58 12.89
C SER A 8 -5.65 11.05 12.46
N ASP A 9 -5.13 10.46 11.38
CA ASP A 9 -3.84 10.85 10.83
C ASP A 9 -3.82 12.33 10.42
N SER A 10 -4.94 12.87 9.94
CA SER A 10 -5.08 14.29 9.59
C SER A 10 -4.85 15.21 10.79
N ILE A 11 -5.37 14.85 11.97
CA ILE A 11 -5.17 15.62 13.20
C ILE A 11 -3.71 15.53 13.62
N LEU A 12 -3.12 14.34 13.67
CA LEU A 12 -1.72 14.16 14.07
C LEU A 12 -0.75 14.91 13.13
N VAL A 13 -1.03 14.92 11.83
CA VAL A 13 -0.26 15.69 10.83
C VAL A 13 -0.41 17.19 11.06
N SER A 14 -1.64 17.67 11.23
CA SER A 14 -1.90 19.10 11.49
C SER A 14 -1.18 19.56 12.77
N ASP A 15 -1.31 18.79 13.84
CA ASP A 15 -0.70 19.07 15.12
C ASP A 15 0.83 19.17 15.02
N TYR A 16 1.44 18.24 14.30
CA TYR A 16 2.88 18.24 14.07
C TYR A 16 3.34 19.46 13.25
N ILE A 17 2.61 19.81 12.19
CA ILE A 17 2.91 21.01 11.38
C ILE A 17 2.80 22.29 12.23
N ASN A 18 1.88 22.32 13.19
CA ASN A 18 1.71 23.42 14.16
C ASN A 18 2.69 23.38 15.35
N GLY A 19 3.71 22.52 15.31
CA GLY A 19 4.80 22.49 16.30
C GLY A 19 4.62 21.49 17.44
N ARG A 20 3.57 20.66 17.44
CA ARG A 20 3.42 19.57 18.42
C ARG A 20 4.23 18.35 17.99
N GLU A 21 5.52 18.36 18.33
CA GLU A 21 6.47 17.29 17.99
C GLU A 21 6.02 15.88 18.48
N ALA A 22 5.29 15.80 19.60
CA ALA A 22 4.74 14.53 20.10
C ALA A 22 3.78 13.83 19.11
N SER A 23 3.07 14.59 18.28
CA SER A 23 2.11 14.04 17.30
C SER A 23 2.80 13.24 16.21
N LEU A 24 4.06 13.57 15.88
CA LEU A 24 4.87 12.76 14.96
C LEU A 24 5.15 11.38 15.54
N SER A 25 5.51 11.29 16.82
CA SER A 25 5.81 10.02 17.47
C SER A 25 4.59 9.09 17.49
N LEU A 26 3.40 9.64 17.74
CA LEU A 26 2.15 8.88 17.67
C LEU A 26 1.87 8.38 16.24
N LEU A 27 2.09 9.25 15.25
CA LEU A 27 1.88 8.94 13.85
C LEU A 27 2.84 7.85 13.34
N ILE A 28 4.12 7.92 13.73
CA ILE A 28 5.13 6.90 13.42
C ILE A 28 4.76 5.58 14.09
N ASN A 29 4.49 5.59 15.39
CA ASN A 29 4.17 4.37 16.14
C ASN A 29 2.93 3.65 15.59
N LYS A 30 1.95 4.41 15.09
CA LYS A 30 0.74 3.87 14.47
C LYS A 30 1.03 3.08 13.18
N HIS A 31 2.03 3.50 12.41
CA HIS A 31 2.27 2.98 11.05
C HIS A 31 3.58 2.20 10.89
N GLN A 32 4.46 2.19 11.90
CA GLN A 32 5.81 1.63 11.81
C GLN A 32 5.84 0.16 11.42
N GLN A 33 5.01 -0.68 12.06
CA GLN A 33 5.05 -2.13 11.83
C GLN A 33 4.69 -2.47 10.39
N ARG A 34 3.67 -1.79 9.86
CA ARG A 34 3.18 -2.02 8.50
C ARG A 34 4.15 -1.52 7.45
N LEU A 35 4.74 -0.35 7.66
CA LEU A 35 5.78 0.19 6.79
C LEU A 35 7.01 -0.73 6.77
N PHE A 36 7.48 -1.14 7.95
CA PHE A 36 8.63 -2.02 8.10
C PHE A 36 8.38 -3.38 7.42
N SER A 37 7.22 -3.99 7.66
CA SER A 37 6.83 -5.26 7.05
C SER A 37 6.77 -5.18 5.53
N PHE A 38 6.25 -4.07 4.99
CA PHE A 38 6.23 -3.82 3.56
C PHE A 38 7.64 -3.73 2.96
N ILE A 39 8.53 -2.93 3.56
CA ILE A 39 9.91 -2.78 3.09
C ILE A 39 10.64 -4.13 3.16
N TYR A 40 10.51 -4.83 4.28
CA TYR A 40 11.12 -6.14 4.51
C TYR A 40 10.64 -7.18 3.49
N SER A 41 9.35 -7.18 3.14
CA SER A 41 8.81 -8.12 2.14
C SER A 41 9.47 -7.99 0.76
N LYS A 42 9.96 -6.80 0.42
CA LYS A 42 10.61 -6.51 -0.86
C LYS A 42 12.11 -6.76 -0.85
N ILE A 43 12.74 -6.53 0.29
CA ILE A 43 14.20 -6.54 0.40
C ILE A 43 14.74 -7.84 1.00
N LYS A 44 14.01 -8.42 1.96
CA LYS A 44 14.38 -9.63 2.72
C LYS A 44 15.76 -9.53 3.40
N ASP A 45 16.17 -8.33 3.75
CA ASP A 45 17.39 -8.00 4.50
C ASP A 45 17.01 -7.02 5.61
N LYS A 46 17.32 -7.36 6.86
CA LYS A 46 16.87 -6.61 8.03
C LYS A 46 17.57 -5.27 8.17
N ASP A 47 18.89 -5.23 7.99
CA ASP A 47 19.68 -4.01 8.17
C ASP A 47 19.31 -2.99 7.12
N LEU A 48 19.19 -3.44 5.87
CA LEU A 48 18.76 -2.58 4.79
C LEU A 48 17.29 -2.13 4.90
N THR A 49 16.43 -2.97 5.48
CA THR A 49 15.05 -2.57 5.77
C THR A 49 15.02 -1.42 6.77
N GLU A 50 15.82 -1.50 7.83
CA GLU A 50 15.95 -0.45 8.84
C GLU A 50 16.45 0.87 8.22
N ASP A 51 17.47 0.81 7.37
CA ASP A 51 17.99 1.98 6.66
C ASP A 51 16.90 2.68 5.81
N ILE A 52 16.16 1.92 5.00
CA ILE A 52 15.10 2.49 4.15
C ILE A 52 13.92 3.00 4.97
N PHE A 53 13.59 2.32 6.07
CA PHE A 53 12.57 2.74 7.00
C PHE A 53 12.90 4.11 7.60
N GLN A 54 14.13 4.30 8.07
CA GLN A 54 14.61 5.58 8.59
C GLN A 54 14.61 6.67 7.52
N ASP A 55 15.16 6.39 6.33
CA ASP A 55 15.15 7.32 5.19
C ASP A 55 13.73 7.74 4.78
N THR A 56 12.78 6.82 4.87
CA THR A 56 11.36 7.11 4.61
C THR A 56 10.84 8.16 5.58
N PHE A 57 11.05 7.97 6.90
CA PHE A 57 10.58 8.92 7.90
C PHE A 57 11.32 10.26 7.85
N ILE A 58 12.61 10.28 7.53
CA ILE A 58 13.35 11.52 7.28
C ILE A 58 12.72 12.31 6.12
N LYS A 59 12.36 11.64 5.02
CA LYS A 59 11.65 12.28 3.89
C LYS A 59 10.26 12.78 4.29
N VAL A 60 9.52 12.01 5.08
CA VAL A 60 8.21 12.41 5.62
C VAL A 60 8.33 13.69 6.44
N ILE A 61 9.21 13.69 7.45
CA ILE A 61 9.49 14.83 8.33
C ILE A 61 9.83 16.08 7.53
N ARG A 62 10.77 15.96 6.58
CA ARG A 62 11.20 17.07 5.71
C ARG A 62 10.05 17.60 4.85
N THR A 63 9.16 16.74 4.37
CA THR A 63 8.04 17.16 3.50
C THR A 63 6.94 17.86 4.31
N LEU A 64 6.63 17.34 5.50
CA LEU A 64 5.69 17.95 6.43
C LEU A 64 6.18 19.32 6.90
N LYS A 65 7.45 19.44 7.35
CA LYS A 65 8.04 20.71 7.79
C LYS A 65 8.14 21.76 6.68
N LYS A 66 8.21 21.34 5.41
CA LYS A 66 8.20 22.24 4.25
C LYS A 66 6.79 22.67 3.83
N GLY A 67 5.73 22.20 4.49
CA GLY A 67 4.35 22.48 4.11
C GLY A 67 3.96 21.93 2.73
N LYS A 68 4.67 20.90 2.24
CA LYS A 68 4.46 20.34 0.89
C LYS A 68 3.50 19.15 0.87
N TYR A 69 2.93 18.79 2.01
CA TYR A 69 1.95 17.73 2.12
C TYR A 69 0.54 18.28 1.85
N ASN A 70 -0.13 17.73 0.83
CA ASN A 70 -1.45 18.17 0.37
C ASN A 70 -2.48 17.02 0.29
N GLU A 71 -2.17 15.86 0.86
CA GLU A 71 -2.97 14.64 0.72
C GLU A 71 -3.78 14.32 1.98
N GLU A 72 -4.66 15.24 2.37
CA GLU A 72 -5.50 15.11 3.57
C GLU A 72 -6.20 13.74 3.65
N GLY A 73 -6.09 13.08 4.81
CA GLY A 73 -6.68 11.76 5.06
C GLY A 73 -5.99 10.58 4.37
N LYS A 74 -4.90 10.78 3.62
CA LYS A 74 -4.18 9.72 2.89
C LYS A 74 -2.71 9.58 3.32
N PHE A 75 -2.43 9.80 4.61
CA PHE A 75 -1.08 9.78 5.14
C PHE A 75 -0.36 8.45 4.88
N LEU A 76 -0.93 7.32 5.31
CA LEU A 76 -0.30 6.01 5.13
C LEU A 76 -0.03 5.67 3.65
N PRO A 77 -1.01 5.79 2.71
CA PRO A 77 -0.73 5.63 1.28
C PRO A 77 0.39 6.54 0.74
N TRP A 78 0.51 7.76 1.26
CA TRP A 78 1.59 8.67 0.89
C TRP A 78 2.96 8.23 1.42
N VAL A 79 3.06 7.83 2.70
CA VAL A 79 4.30 7.30 3.29
C VAL A 79 4.76 6.04 2.56
N MET A 80 3.83 5.14 2.25
CA MET A 80 4.11 3.89 1.54
C MET A 80 4.67 4.15 0.12
N ARG A 81 4.22 5.22 -0.56
CA ARG A 81 4.82 5.64 -1.85
C ARG A 81 6.27 6.09 -1.71
N ILE A 82 6.57 6.82 -0.64
CA ILE A 82 7.95 7.27 -0.36
C ILE A 82 8.85 6.06 -0.15
N ALA A 83 8.43 5.10 0.68
CA ALA A 83 9.19 3.87 0.92
C ALA A 83 9.36 3.05 -0.36
N HIS A 84 8.30 2.85 -1.14
CA HIS A 84 8.37 2.14 -2.41
C HIS A 84 9.40 2.75 -3.36
N ASN A 85 9.43 4.09 -3.48
CA ASN A 85 10.41 4.77 -4.32
C ASN A 85 11.84 4.59 -3.81
N LEU A 86 12.05 4.60 -2.49
CA LEU A 86 13.35 4.32 -1.88
C LEU A 86 13.81 2.87 -2.14
N VAL A 87 12.90 1.90 -2.03
CA VAL A 87 13.18 0.50 -2.37
C VAL A 87 13.60 0.36 -3.83
N ILE A 88 12.87 0.99 -4.76
CA ILE A 88 13.24 0.99 -6.19
C ILE A 88 14.61 1.64 -6.41
N ASP A 89 14.84 2.81 -5.80
CA ASP A 89 16.12 3.52 -5.92
C ASP A 89 17.29 2.66 -5.41
N HIS A 90 17.09 1.92 -4.32
CA HIS A 90 18.06 0.99 -3.79
C HIS A 90 18.41 -0.10 -4.80
N PHE A 91 17.40 -0.81 -5.35
CA PHE A 91 17.63 -1.85 -6.35
C PHE A 91 18.28 -1.33 -7.63
N ARG A 92 17.91 -0.12 -8.06
CA ARG A 92 18.50 0.54 -9.23
C ARG A 92 19.99 0.82 -9.04
N LYS A 93 20.41 1.29 -7.87
CA LYS A 93 21.82 1.61 -7.57
C LYS A 93 22.71 0.37 -7.48
N ASN A 94 22.18 -0.74 -6.99
CA ASN A 94 22.98 -1.93 -6.71
C ASN A 94 23.16 -2.88 -7.89
N LYS A 95 22.65 -2.56 -9.10
CA LYS A 95 22.63 -3.42 -10.31
C LYS A 95 22.03 -4.83 -10.12
N ARG A 96 21.63 -5.18 -8.91
CA ARG A 96 20.86 -6.36 -8.50
C ARG A 96 19.39 -6.05 -8.69
N MET A 97 18.97 -5.71 -9.90
CA MET A 97 17.54 -5.62 -10.19
C MET A 97 17.04 -7.05 -10.45
N PRO A 98 16.35 -7.72 -9.52
CA PRO A 98 15.62 -8.93 -9.88
C PRO A 98 14.46 -8.50 -10.79
N SER A 99 14.69 -8.47 -12.11
CA SER A 99 13.72 -8.15 -13.18
C SER A 99 12.57 -7.18 -12.81
N PHE A 100 12.83 -6.16 -11.99
CA PHE A 100 11.87 -5.12 -11.65
C PHE A 100 11.84 -4.15 -12.83
N LYS A 101 11.23 -4.61 -13.93
CA LYS A 101 11.02 -3.81 -15.13
C LYS A 101 10.00 -2.72 -14.78
N ASN A 102 10.50 -1.50 -14.57
CA ASN A 102 9.74 -0.25 -14.59
C ASN A 102 8.32 -0.32 -14.00
N THR A 103 8.18 -0.73 -12.74
CA THR A 103 6.92 -0.52 -12.00
C THR A 103 6.91 0.88 -11.43
N ASN A 104 6.61 1.86 -12.27
CA ASN A 104 6.42 3.26 -11.84
C ASN A 104 5.15 3.46 -11.00
N GLU A 105 4.46 2.39 -10.59
CA GLU A 105 3.11 2.47 -10.05
C GLU A 105 2.94 1.67 -8.77
N PHE A 106 2.91 2.46 -7.70
CA PHE A 106 2.51 2.12 -6.35
C PHE A 106 1.18 1.37 -6.32
N ASN A 107 1.19 0.13 -5.82
CA ASN A 107 -0.02 -0.64 -5.59
C ASN A 107 -0.60 -0.28 -4.20
N ILE A 108 -1.69 0.49 -4.21
CA ILE A 108 -2.42 0.95 -3.01
C ILE A 108 -2.98 -0.22 -2.17
N PHE A 109 -3.02 -1.45 -2.69
CA PHE A 109 -3.51 -2.64 -2.00
C PHE A 109 -2.47 -3.31 -1.09
N SER A 110 -1.18 -2.98 -1.22
CA SER A 110 -0.19 -3.33 -0.19
C SER A 110 -0.52 -2.69 1.17
N VAL A 111 -1.38 -1.68 1.14
CA VAL A 111 -1.97 -0.96 2.27
C VAL A 111 -3.30 -1.63 2.69
N LEU A 112 -3.48 -2.94 2.56
CA LEU A 112 -4.63 -3.65 3.16
C LEU A 112 -4.23 -4.85 4.01
N HIS A 113 -2.95 -5.21 4.03
CA HIS A 113 -2.44 -6.22 4.94
C HIS A 113 -2.10 -5.57 6.28
N ASP A 114 -2.95 -5.77 7.27
CA ASP A 114 -2.62 -5.45 8.66
C ASP A 114 -1.82 -6.61 9.28
N GLY A 115 -0.63 -6.26 9.79
CA GLY A 115 0.43 -7.18 10.15
C GLY A 115 0.38 -7.72 11.58
N THR A 116 -0.80 -7.84 12.18
CA THR A 116 -0.95 -8.41 13.53
C THR A 116 -1.92 -9.57 13.49
N LEU A 117 -1.40 -10.80 13.44
CA LEU A 117 -2.23 -12.01 13.45
C LEU A 117 -2.04 -12.80 14.75
N ASN A 118 -3.08 -12.77 15.59
CA ASN A 118 -3.37 -13.86 16.54
C ASN A 118 -4.08 -15.00 15.78
N ALA A 119 -4.09 -16.22 16.32
CA ALA A 119 -4.69 -17.40 15.68
C ALA A 119 -6.18 -17.23 15.31
N GLU A 120 -6.92 -16.42 16.07
CA GLU A 120 -8.32 -16.05 15.77
C GLU A 120 -8.43 -15.12 14.54
N SER A 121 -7.42 -14.28 14.32
CA SER A 121 -7.33 -13.40 13.15
C SER A 121 -7.02 -14.16 11.86
N GLN A 122 -6.40 -15.35 11.94
CA GLN A 122 -6.10 -16.18 10.76
C GLN A 122 -7.37 -16.78 10.15
N LEU A 123 -8.28 -17.31 10.96
CA LEU A 123 -9.56 -17.86 10.47
C LEU A 123 -10.45 -16.77 9.86
N ILE A 124 -10.50 -15.58 10.49
CA ILE A 124 -11.21 -14.42 9.95
C ILE A 124 -10.58 -13.98 8.62
N GLN A 125 -9.25 -14.02 8.51
CA GLN A 125 -8.58 -13.71 7.25
C GLN A 125 -8.86 -14.73 6.16
N GLU A 126 -8.87 -16.04 6.44
CA GLU A 126 -9.19 -17.06 5.45
C GLU A 126 -10.58 -16.85 4.85
N GLN A 127 -11.59 -16.57 5.67
CA GLN A 127 -12.94 -16.24 5.20
C GLN A 127 -12.94 -14.98 4.32
N ILE A 128 -12.26 -13.92 4.76
CA ILE A 128 -12.14 -12.68 3.97
C ILE A 128 -11.42 -12.94 2.63
N TYR A 129 -10.40 -13.79 2.60
CA TYR A 129 -9.72 -14.14 1.35
C TYR A 129 -10.61 -14.92 0.40
N GLU A 130 -11.42 -15.85 0.92
CA GLU A 130 -12.41 -16.57 0.11
C GLU A 130 -13.47 -15.63 -0.46
N ASP A 131 -14.00 -14.72 0.36
CA ASP A 131 -14.98 -13.74 -0.07
C ASP A 131 -14.38 -12.81 -1.16
N ILE A 132 -13.17 -12.30 -0.94
CA ILE A 132 -12.44 -11.48 -1.92
C ILE A 132 -12.21 -12.25 -3.23
N ARG A 133 -11.84 -13.54 -3.17
CA ARG A 133 -11.69 -14.38 -4.38
C ARG A 133 -13.01 -14.53 -5.11
N GLY A 134 -14.12 -14.71 -4.39
CA GLY A 134 -15.47 -14.71 -4.96
C GLY A 134 -15.75 -13.42 -5.73
N LEU A 135 -15.47 -12.27 -5.11
CA LEU A 135 -15.69 -10.97 -5.74
C LEU A 135 -14.81 -10.71 -6.96
N ILE A 136 -13.57 -11.19 -6.96
CA ILE A 136 -12.69 -11.09 -8.14
C ILE A 136 -13.29 -11.84 -9.34
N ASN A 137 -14.01 -12.94 -9.10
CA ASN A 137 -14.70 -13.67 -10.17
C ASN A 137 -15.94 -12.96 -10.72
N GLU A 138 -16.50 -11.99 -9.99
CA GLU A 138 -17.62 -11.16 -10.46
C GLU A 138 -17.16 -9.95 -11.30
N LEU A 139 -15.86 -9.66 -11.34
CA LEU A 139 -15.32 -8.58 -12.14
C LEU A 139 -15.44 -8.89 -13.64
N PRO A 140 -15.67 -7.87 -14.49
CA PRO A 140 -15.50 -8.00 -15.93
C PRO A 140 -14.14 -8.60 -16.29
N GLU A 141 -14.10 -9.50 -17.27
CA GLU A 141 -12.93 -10.32 -17.56
C GLU A 141 -11.66 -9.50 -17.78
N GLU A 142 -11.78 -8.38 -18.50
CA GLU A 142 -10.65 -7.47 -18.76
C GLU A 142 -10.09 -6.81 -17.49
N GLN A 143 -10.94 -6.56 -16.49
CA GLN A 143 -10.55 -5.97 -15.21
C GLN A 143 -9.92 -7.04 -14.31
N LYS A 144 -10.53 -8.22 -14.28
CA LYS A 144 -10.03 -9.40 -13.59
C LYS A 144 -8.65 -9.79 -14.11
N GLU A 145 -8.46 -9.84 -15.42
CA GLU A 145 -7.20 -10.20 -16.06
C GLU A 145 -6.05 -9.31 -15.60
N VAL A 146 -6.23 -7.98 -15.67
CA VAL A 146 -5.21 -7.01 -15.24
C VAL A 146 -4.95 -7.14 -13.74
N LEU A 147 -5.99 -7.29 -12.92
CA LEU A 147 -5.86 -7.47 -11.48
C LEU A 147 -5.07 -8.75 -11.14
N MET A 148 -5.36 -9.86 -11.81
CA MET A 148 -4.70 -11.14 -11.61
C MET A 148 -3.23 -11.09 -12.03
N MET A 149 -2.92 -10.52 -13.20
CA MET A 149 -1.54 -10.34 -13.64
C MET A 149 -0.75 -9.44 -12.68
N ARG A 150 -1.41 -8.39 -12.16
CA ARG A 150 -0.76 -7.46 -11.21
C ARG A 150 -0.51 -8.10 -9.85
N MET A 151 -1.44 -8.92 -9.35
CA MET A 151 -1.40 -9.42 -7.98
C MET A 151 -0.73 -10.77 -7.82
N TYR A 152 -0.88 -11.67 -8.79
CA TYR A 152 -0.34 -13.03 -8.70
C TYR A 152 0.93 -13.22 -9.53
N LYS A 153 1.16 -12.37 -10.53
CA LYS A 153 2.35 -12.46 -11.40
C LYS A 153 3.32 -11.29 -11.22
N ASP A 154 3.03 -10.36 -10.30
CA ASP A 154 3.83 -9.15 -10.02
C ASP A 154 4.18 -8.31 -11.28
N MET A 155 3.42 -8.44 -12.36
CA MET A 155 3.71 -7.79 -13.65
C MET A 155 3.49 -6.27 -13.58
N SER A 156 4.38 -5.51 -14.20
CA SER A 156 4.20 -4.07 -14.44
C SER A 156 3.08 -3.81 -15.46
N PHE A 157 2.48 -2.62 -15.44
CA PHE A 157 1.48 -2.26 -16.46
C PHE A 157 2.04 -2.22 -17.87
N LYS A 158 3.35 -2.03 -18.00
CA LYS A 158 4.05 -2.18 -19.28
C LYS A 158 4.04 -3.65 -19.73
N GLU A 159 4.41 -4.59 -18.86
CA GLU A 159 4.38 -6.02 -19.17
C GLU A 159 2.95 -6.52 -19.39
N ILE A 160 1.97 -6.01 -18.65
CA ILE A 160 0.55 -6.30 -18.86
C ILE A 160 0.09 -5.78 -20.22
N SER A 161 0.46 -4.56 -20.58
CA SER A 161 0.20 -3.97 -21.90
C SER A 161 0.80 -4.82 -23.03
N GLU A 162 2.05 -5.24 -22.88
CA GLU A 162 2.74 -6.14 -23.83
C GLU A 162 2.06 -7.51 -23.92
N ASN A 163 1.58 -8.07 -22.80
CA ASN A 163 0.96 -9.39 -22.74
C ASN A 163 -0.48 -9.41 -23.27
N THR A 164 -1.23 -8.34 -23.04
CA THR A 164 -2.67 -8.23 -23.41
C THR A 164 -2.89 -7.49 -24.73
N GLY A 165 -1.85 -6.89 -25.32
CA GLY A 165 -1.92 -6.15 -26.59
C GLY A 165 -2.63 -4.79 -26.50
N VAL A 166 -2.97 -4.33 -25.30
CA VAL A 166 -3.61 -3.01 -25.10
C VAL A 166 -2.60 -1.95 -24.70
N SER A 167 -2.95 -0.66 -24.81
CA SER A 167 -2.08 0.42 -24.36
C SER A 167 -1.87 0.39 -22.83
N ILE A 168 -0.73 0.92 -22.35
CA ILE A 168 -0.48 1.05 -20.90
C ILE A 168 -1.59 1.84 -20.18
N ASN A 169 -2.16 2.87 -20.84
CA ASN A 169 -3.27 3.66 -20.31
C ASN A 169 -4.56 2.84 -20.22
N THR A 170 -4.78 1.92 -21.15
CA THR A 170 -5.92 0.98 -21.12
C THR A 170 -5.76 -0.01 -19.96
N ALA A 171 -4.57 -0.58 -19.77
CA ALA A 171 -4.28 -1.46 -18.64
C ALA A 171 -4.47 -0.74 -17.29
N LEU A 172 -3.99 0.50 -17.19
CA LEU A 172 -4.24 1.39 -16.06
C LEU A 172 -5.72 1.66 -15.79
N GLY A 173 -6.47 1.96 -16.85
CA GLY A 173 -7.92 2.16 -16.78
C GLY A 173 -8.63 0.91 -16.27
N ARG A 174 -8.33 -0.26 -16.85
CA ARG A 174 -8.87 -1.56 -16.43
C ARG A 174 -8.58 -1.85 -14.97
N MET A 175 -7.36 -1.62 -14.50
CA MET A 175 -7.03 -1.76 -13.08
C MET A 175 -7.85 -0.80 -12.23
N ARG A 176 -7.91 0.49 -12.58
CA ARG A 176 -8.70 1.47 -11.82
C ARG A 176 -10.15 1.04 -11.68
N TYR A 177 -10.77 0.57 -12.76
CA TYR A 177 -12.16 0.09 -12.72
C TYR A 177 -12.30 -1.22 -11.96
N ALA A 178 -11.34 -2.15 -12.05
CA ALA A 178 -11.28 -3.35 -11.22
C ALA A 178 -11.38 -2.98 -9.74
N LEU A 179 -10.60 -2.00 -9.29
CA LEU A 179 -10.56 -1.55 -7.90
C LEU A 179 -11.85 -0.84 -7.46
N ILE A 180 -12.42 0.00 -8.32
CA ILE A 180 -13.70 0.68 -8.05
C ILE A 180 -14.83 -0.35 -7.92
N ASN A 181 -14.87 -1.32 -8.82
CA ASN A 181 -15.90 -2.36 -8.82
C ASN A 181 -15.73 -3.32 -7.65
N MET A 182 -14.49 -3.71 -7.32
CA MET A 182 -14.20 -4.46 -6.09
C MET A 182 -14.72 -3.75 -4.85
N ARG A 183 -14.48 -2.43 -4.71
CA ARG A 183 -15.00 -1.66 -3.57
C ARG A 183 -16.53 -1.70 -3.50
N LYS A 184 -17.21 -1.49 -4.63
CA LYS A 184 -18.68 -1.57 -4.69
C LYS A 184 -19.21 -2.95 -4.32
N LEU A 185 -18.52 -4.01 -4.77
CA LEU A 185 -18.87 -5.38 -4.45
C LEU A 185 -18.67 -5.71 -2.97
N ILE A 186 -17.58 -5.21 -2.37
CA ILE A 186 -17.30 -5.34 -0.93
C ILE A 186 -18.40 -4.65 -0.11
N GLU A 187 -18.79 -3.42 -0.49
CA GLU A 187 -19.88 -2.69 0.15
C GLU A 187 -21.23 -3.41 -0.01
N LYS A 188 -21.53 -3.94 -1.21
CA LYS A 188 -22.77 -4.68 -1.48
C LYS A 188 -22.88 -5.97 -0.66
N HIS A 189 -21.77 -6.68 -0.48
CA HIS A 189 -21.73 -7.94 0.26
C HIS A 189 -21.50 -7.75 1.77
N ASN A 190 -21.45 -6.50 2.26
CA ASN A 190 -21.16 -6.16 3.65
C ASN A 190 -19.90 -6.85 4.20
N ILE A 191 -18.89 -7.05 3.35
CA ILE A 191 -17.63 -7.66 3.78
C ILE A 191 -16.91 -6.66 4.68
N ILE A 192 -16.74 -7.03 5.95
CA ILE A 192 -16.00 -6.23 6.93
C ILE A 192 -14.52 -6.50 6.70
N LEU A 193 -13.85 -5.57 6.00
CA LEU A 193 -12.39 -5.54 5.97
C LEU A 193 -11.92 -5.15 7.38
N VAL A 194 -11.32 -6.10 8.09
CA VAL A 194 -10.86 -5.90 9.49
C VAL A 194 -9.98 -4.64 9.56
N HIS A 195 -10.28 -3.77 10.53
CA HIS A 195 -9.64 -2.47 10.76
C HIS A 195 -8.34 -2.57 11.54
#